data_AF-A0A1G3VHF7-F1
#
_entry.id   AF-A0A1G3VHF7-F1
#
_cell.length_a   1.000
_cell.length_b   1.000
_cell.length_c   1.000
_cell.angle_alpha   90.00
_cell.angle_beta   90.00
_cell.angle_gamma   90.00
#
_symmetry.space_group_name_H-M   'P 1'
#
loop_
_entity.id
_entity.type
_entity.pdbx_description
1 polymer ?
#
loop_
_entity_poly.entity_id
_entity_poly.type
_entity_poly.pdbx_seq_one_letter_code
_entity_poly.pdbx_strand_id
1 'polypeptide(L)'
;MNIDPGYIARAHLLLATGKGYSHRPYLRDGIYADLTLIYRNKAFQSLPWTYPDYAGGEMIGTLTRIRDKYGLQLKGKSAEVSPAPGDLPGSGGNMLNEEMIQ
;
A
#
# COMPACT_ATOMS: atom_id res chain seq x y z
N MET A 1 -0.39 -23.68 -6.32
CA MET A 1 0.41 -22.54 -5.85
C MET A 1 0.24 -21.42 -6.86
N ASN A 2 -0.27 -20.26 -6.45
CA ASN A 2 -0.48 -19.11 -7.34
C ASN A 2 0.76 -18.20 -7.33
N ILE A 3 1.22 -17.71 -8.49
CA ILE A 3 2.38 -16.79 -8.62
C ILE A 3 1.92 -15.53 -9.37
N ASP A 4 0.81 -14.97 -8.94
CA ASP A 4 0.31 -13.70 -9.46
C ASP A 4 1.25 -12.55 -9.04
N PRO A 5 1.59 -11.62 -9.94
CA PRO A 5 2.26 -10.39 -9.57
C PRO A 5 1.44 -9.61 -8.53
N GLY A 6 2.09 -9.13 -7.47
CA GLY A 6 1.43 -8.44 -6.36
C GLY A 6 2.06 -7.09 -6.02
N TYR A 7 1.24 -6.19 -5.47
CA TYR A 7 1.63 -4.88 -4.96
C TYR A 7 1.32 -4.76 -3.47
N ILE A 8 2.34 -4.50 -2.66
CA ILE A 8 2.21 -4.29 -1.21
C ILE A 8 2.30 -2.81 -0.89
N ALA A 9 1.28 -2.30 -0.23
CA ALA A 9 1.26 -0.97 0.37
C ALA A 9 1.21 -1.06 1.91
N ARG A 10 1.32 0.08 2.59
CA ARG A 10 1.18 0.15 4.05
C ARG A 10 -0.20 -0.31 4.54
N ALA A 11 -1.22 -0.14 3.69
CA ALA A 11 -2.62 -0.39 4.01
C ALA A 11 -3.19 -1.69 3.44
N HIS A 12 -2.57 -2.29 2.40
CA HIS A 12 -3.16 -3.45 1.72
C HIS A 12 -2.15 -4.23 0.87
N LEU A 13 -2.55 -5.44 0.47
CA LEU A 13 -1.97 -6.22 -0.63
C LEU A 13 -2.98 -6.29 -1.77
N LEU A 14 -2.54 -5.92 -2.98
CA LEU A 14 -3.25 -6.10 -4.23
C LEU A 14 -2.56 -7.18 -5.07
N LEU A 15 -3.33 -8.00 -5.78
CA LEU A 15 -2.83 -8.92 -6.80
C LEU A 15 -3.30 -8.49 -8.18
N ALA A 16 -2.44 -8.64 -9.18
CA ALA A 16 -2.84 -8.51 -10.58
C ALA A 16 -3.51 -9.80 -11.02
N THR A 17 -4.69 -9.71 -11.64
CA THR A 17 -5.43 -10.89 -12.08
C THR A 17 -6.12 -10.67 -13.43
N GLY A 18 -6.18 -11.71 -14.26
CA GLY A 18 -6.93 -11.69 -15.52
C GLY A 18 -8.43 -11.99 -15.35
N LYS A 19 -8.88 -12.26 -14.12
CA LYS A 19 -10.28 -12.61 -13.82
C LYS A 19 -11.04 -11.37 -13.37
N GLY A 20 -11.90 -10.85 -14.23
CA GLY A 20 -12.81 -9.74 -13.89
C GLY A 20 -13.87 -10.16 -12.87
N TYR A 21 -14.11 -9.32 -11.86
CA TYR A 21 -15.18 -9.49 -10.87
C TYR A 21 -15.56 -8.13 -10.28
N SER A 22 -16.73 -8.02 -9.64
CA SER A 22 -17.24 -6.74 -9.12
C SER A 22 -16.32 -6.03 -8.12
N HIS A 23 -15.57 -6.76 -7.30
CA HIS A 23 -14.58 -6.21 -6.35
C HIS A 23 -13.19 -6.01 -6.96
N ARG A 24 -13.03 -6.20 -8.27
CA ARG A 24 -11.73 -6.15 -8.95
C ARG A 24 -11.72 -5.01 -9.96
N PRO A 25 -11.27 -3.79 -9.56
CA PRO A 25 -11.17 -2.68 -10.48
C PRO A 25 -10.31 -3.03 -11.70
N TYR A 26 -10.79 -2.68 -12.88
CA TYR A 26 -10.03 -2.85 -14.12
C TYR A 26 -8.83 -1.89 -14.14
N LEU A 27 -7.66 -2.40 -14.52
CA LEU A 27 -6.46 -1.59 -14.72
C LEU A 27 -6.28 -1.29 -16.21
N ARG A 28 -5.88 -2.30 -16.99
CA ARG A 28 -5.64 -2.24 -18.43
C ARG A 28 -5.35 -3.64 -18.99
N ASP A 29 -5.44 -3.79 -20.30
CA ASP A 29 -4.97 -4.98 -21.04
C ASP A 29 -5.53 -6.32 -20.50
N GLY A 30 -6.79 -6.31 -20.05
CA GLY A 30 -7.43 -7.49 -19.44
C GLY A 30 -6.97 -7.81 -18.01
N ILE A 31 -6.18 -6.93 -17.38
CA ILE A 31 -5.70 -7.05 -16.00
C ILE A 31 -6.55 -6.20 -15.07
N TYR A 32 -6.89 -6.80 -13.93
CA TYR A 32 -7.66 -6.21 -12.85
C TYR A 32 -6.82 -6.21 -11.56
N ALA A 33 -7.11 -5.28 -10.66
CA ALA A 33 -6.55 -5.26 -9.32
C ALA A 33 -7.48 -6.02 -8.36
N ASP A 34 -6.95 -7.02 -7.66
CA ASP A 34 -7.69 -7.77 -6.65
C ASP A 34 -7.21 -7.37 -5.25
N LEU A 35 -8.06 -6.65 -4.51
CA LEU A 35 -7.80 -6.31 -3.11
C LEU A 35 -7.86 -7.58 -2.28
N THR A 36 -6.68 -8.12 -1.98
CA THR A 36 -6.53 -9.48 -1.44
C THR A 36 -6.40 -9.47 0.07
N LEU A 37 -5.67 -8.52 0.66
CA LEU A 37 -5.56 -8.35 2.11
C LEU A 37 -5.62 -6.87 2.48
N ILE A 38 -6.20 -6.56 3.63
CA ILE A 38 -6.15 -5.21 4.23
C ILE A 38 -5.33 -5.25 5.51
N TYR A 39 -4.54 -4.21 5.77
CA TYR A 39 -3.78 -4.09 7.01
C TYR A 39 -4.55 -3.23 8.01
N ARG A 40 -5.10 -3.85 9.04
CA ARG A 40 -5.90 -3.21 10.09
C ARG A 40 -5.59 -3.83 11.45
N ASN A 41 -5.66 -3.04 12.52
CA ASN A 41 -5.38 -3.51 13.88
C ASN A 41 -4.01 -4.22 13.99
N LYS A 42 -2.99 -3.67 13.32
CA LYS A 42 -1.61 -4.18 13.29
C LYS A 42 -1.43 -5.57 12.65
N ALA A 43 -2.38 -6.05 11.86
CA ALA A 43 -2.27 -7.31 11.13
C ALA A 43 -2.88 -7.22 9.72
N PHE A 44 -2.39 -8.03 8.80
CA PHE A 44 -3.13 -8.30 7.57
C PHE A 44 -4.37 -9.15 7.90
N GLN A 45 -5.50 -8.74 7.36
CA GLN A 45 -6.79 -9.40 7.48
C GLN A 45 -7.24 -9.83 6.08
N SER A 46 -7.71 -11.06 5.99
CA SER A 46 -8.38 -11.56 4.80
C SER A 46 -9.75 -10.93 4.62
N LEU A 47 -10.15 -10.82 3.36
CA LEU A 47 -11.46 -10.46 2.88
C LEU A 47 -12.20 -11.73 2.46
N PRO A 48 -13.53 -11.69 2.27
CA PRO A 48 -14.33 -12.87 1.92
C PRO A 48 -13.89 -13.59 0.63
N TRP A 49 -13.16 -12.89 -0.26
CA TRP A 49 -12.66 -13.39 -1.54
C TRP A 49 -11.14 -13.61 -1.56
N THR A 50 -10.44 -13.45 -0.43
CA THR A 50 -9.00 -13.72 -0.36
C THR A 50 -8.72 -15.17 -0.72
N TYR A 51 -7.75 -15.39 -1.60
CA TYR A 51 -7.31 -16.73 -1.95
C TYR A 51 -6.78 -17.49 -0.70
N PRO A 52 -7.11 -18.79 -0.52
CA PRO A 52 -6.73 -19.55 0.67
C PRO A 52 -5.22 -19.59 0.96
N ASP A 53 -4.39 -19.58 -0.08
CA ASP A 53 -2.92 -19.54 0.04
C ASP A 53 -2.41 -18.19 0.56
N TYR A 54 -3.13 -17.10 0.33
CA TYR A 54 -2.84 -15.78 0.89
C TYR A 54 -3.40 -15.57 2.30
N ALA A 55 -4.43 -16.32 2.69
CA ALA A 55 -5.05 -16.25 4.01
C ALA A 55 -4.30 -17.06 5.09
N GLY A 56 -3.33 -17.90 4.70
CA GLY A 56 -2.56 -18.72 5.64
C GLY A 56 -1.63 -17.91 6.55
N GLY A 57 -1.48 -18.34 7.80
CA GLY A 57 -0.67 -17.64 8.81
C GLY A 57 0.81 -17.48 8.42
N GLU A 58 1.39 -18.48 7.74
CA GLU A 58 2.77 -18.40 7.22
C GLU A 58 2.92 -17.30 6.16
N MET A 59 1.99 -17.25 5.21
CA MET A 59 1.96 -16.24 4.16
C MET A 59 1.73 -14.84 4.75
N ILE A 60 0.75 -14.68 5.63
CA ILE A 60 0.49 -13.43 6.35
C ILE A 60 1.73 -12.97 7.12
N GLY A 61 2.42 -13.88 7.82
CA GLY A 61 3.65 -13.57 8.54
C GLY A 61 4.76 -13.09 7.61
N THR A 62 4.93 -13.73 6.46
CA THR A 62 5.90 -13.33 5.44
C THR A 62 5.59 -11.96 4.86
N LEU A 63 4.34 -11.71 4.47
CA LEU A 63 3.87 -10.43 3.95
C LEU A 63 4.02 -9.29 4.98
N THR A 64 3.77 -9.57 6.26
CA THR A 64 3.95 -8.60 7.35
C THR A 64 5.41 -8.17 7.46
N ARG A 65 6.36 -9.13 7.43
CA ARG A 65 7.80 -8.82 7.47
C ARG A 65 8.24 -7.98 6.26
N ILE A 66 7.73 -8.30 5.06
CA ILE A 66 8.00 -7.52 3.84
C ILE A 66 7.50 -6.08 3.99
N ARG A 67 6.25 -5.91 4.44
CA ARG A 67 5.64 -4.59 4.70
C ARG A 67 6.45 -3.77 5.70
N ASP A 68 6.87 -4.38 6.81
CA ASP A 68 7.59 -3.67 7.87
C ASP A 68 8.97 -3.24 7.40
N LYS A 69 9.69 -4.11 6.67
CA LYS A 69 10.95 -3.76 6.01
C LYS A 69 10.78 -2.58 5.04
N TYR A 70 9.73 -2.60 4.22
CA TYR A 70 9.39 -1.49 3.33
C TYR A 70 9.14 -0.19 4.12
N GLY A 71 8.42 -0.27 5.25
CA GLY A 71 8.18 0.87 6.14
C GLY A 71 9.47 1.49 6.71
N LEU A 72 10.48 0.68 7.01
CA LEU A 72 11.80 1.17 7.44
C LEU A 72 12.55 1.87 6.30
N GLN A 73 12.51 1.31 5.10
CA GLN A 73 13.15 1.90 3.92
C GLN A 73 12.59 3.29 3.58
N LEU A 74 11.28 3.49 3.73
CA LEU A 74 10.65 4.80 3.53
C LEU A 74 11.14 5.85 4.54
N LYS A 75 11.32 5.45 5.82
CA LYS A 75 11.86 6.34 6.86
C LYS A 75 13.32 6.73 6.60
N GLY A 76 14.12 5.80 6.07
CA GLY A 76 15.51 6.06 5.69
C GLY A 76 15.63 7.06 4.54
N LYS A 77 14.71 7.01 3.58
CA LYS A 77 14.67 7.96 2.44
C LYS A 77 14.26 9.38 2.83
N SER A 78 13.42 9.56 3.85
CA SER A 78 13.02 10.90 4.33
C SER A 78 14.15 11.67 5.03
N ALA A 79 15.27 11.02 5.38
CA ALA A 79 16.40 11.67 6.05
C ALA A 79 17.41 12.33 5.08
N GLU A 80 17.30 12.11 3.76
CA GLU A 80 18.21 12.71 2.76
C GLU A 80 17.66 13.98 2.09
N VAL A 81 16.58 14.57 2.60
CA VAL A 81 16.18 15.94 2.22
C VAL A 81 16.65 16.88 3.32
N SER A 82 17.95 17.23 3.28
CA SER A 82 18.44 18.43 3.95
C SER A 82 18.05 19.65 3.11
N PRO A 83 17.54 20.75 3.67
CA PRO A 83 17.29 21.96 2.89
C PRO A 83 18.63 22.45 2.33
N ALA A 84 18.68 22.71 1.02
CA ALA A 84 19.83 23.33 0.40
C ALA A 84 20.11 24.68 1.10
N PRO A 85 21.36 25.01 1.42
CA PRO A 85 21.69 26.32 1.97
C PRO A 85 21.52 27.36 0.85
N GLY A 86 20.35 27.99 0.79
CA GLY A 86 20.05 29.01 -0.23
C GLY A 86 18.64 29.58 -0.27
N ASP A 87 17.63 28.91 0.30
CA ASP A 87 16.25 29.44 0.26
C ASP A 87 16.04 30.53 1.32
N LEU A 88 16.08 31.79 0.88
CA LEU A 88 15.65 32.95 1.65
C LEU A 88 14.11 32.95 1.84
N PRO A 89 13.60 33.51 2.95
CA PRO A 89 12.16 33.56 3.20
C PRO A 89 11.51 34.63 2.32
N GLY A 90 10.85 34.18 1.26
CA GLY A 90 9.96 34.98 0.42
C GLY A 90 8.56 35.05 1.00
N SER A 91 8.24 36.23 1.55
CA SER A 91 6.94 36.72 2.01
C SER A 91 5.72 36.29 1.18
N GLY A 92 4.63 35.92 1.87
CA GLY A 92 3.27 36.22 1.41
C GLY A 92 2.26 35.07 1.39
N GLY A 93 1.34 35.06 2.37
CA GLY A 93 -0.08 34.84 2.04
C GLY A 93 -0.71 33.48 2.36
N ASN A 94 -1.22 33.39 3.59
CA ASN A 94 -2.59 32.98 3.93
C ASN A 94 -2.98 31.49 3.95
N MET A 95 -3.35 31.07 5.18
CA MET A 95 -4.47 30.19 5.58
C MET A 95 -5.01 29.22 4.52
N LEU A 96 -4.92 27.92 4.79
CA LEU A 96 -6.08 27.04 5.02
C LEU A 96 -5.59 25.73 5.66
N ASN A 97 -5.89 25.60 6.94
CA ASN A 97 -5.75 24.44 7.80
C ASN A 97 -7.12 23.77 7.98
N GLU A 98 -7.10 22.45 8.18
CA GLU A 98 -8.19 21.62 8.73
C GLU A 98 -9.48 21.49 7.89
N GLU A 99 -9.49 20.54 6.93
CA GLU A 99 -10.60 19.57 6.71
C GLU A 99 -10.37 18.82 5.40
N MET A 100 -10.13 17.51 5.48
CA MET A 100 -10.60 16.48 4.52
C MET A 100 -10.03 15.11 4.96
N ILE A 101 -10.39 14.73 6.19
CA ILE A 101 -10.71 13.33 6.48
C ILE A 101 -12.20 13.21 6.15
N GLN A 102 -12.50 12.57 5.02
CA GLN A 102 -13.75 11.86 4.76
C GLN A 102 -13.41 10.65 3.88
#